data_AF-A0A9E1H216-F1
#
_entry.id   AF-A0A9E1H216-F1
#
_cell.length_a   1.000
_cell.length_b   1.000
_cell.length_c   1.000
_cell.angle_alpha   90.00
_cell.angle_beta   90.00
_cell.angle_gamma   90.00
#
_symmetry.space_group_name_H-M   'P 1'
#
loop_
_entity.id
_entity.type
_entity.pdbx_description
1 polymer ?
#
loop_
_entity_poly.entity_id
_entity_poly.type
_entity_poly.pdbx_seq_one_letter_code
_entity_poly.pdbx_strand_id
1 'polypeptide(L)'
;MNISINVNQYDETKLSFGRRNPDNAKSVRSTLAKKRADKLVGNIFQSDKKMDLSVNEMKEKREALLSDTTQQLKELSDLKEQRKEMLSQAEDPVMAQNIKDIDERMTEIRKKVEENRSLAKTYGQTVSDVKVERLKSHAMVDASNEAEDLLIQSAKELAASLLDDAKNNIEEKMEQAKEEAQKIKEKQEENKQDKSEDTLPEKMVEQSKKKDDVDKKIKKMVDDLNLLMDDIKGIEVDANI
;
A
#
# COMPACT_ATOMS: atom_id res chain seq x y z
N MET A 1 24.45 -4.78 1.52
CA MET A 1 24.35 -3.64 0.60
C MET A 1 23.48 -2.60 1.26
N ASN A 2 24.08 -1.55 1.80
CA ASN A 2 23.37 -0.45 2.44
C ASN A 2 23.00 0.58 1.36
N ILE A 3 21.71 0.72 1.07
CA ILE A 3 21.23 1.76 0.17
C ILE A 3 20.86 2.96 1.02
N SER A 4 21.79 3.91 1.11
CA SER A 4 21.57 5.23 1.67
C SER A 4 20.64 6.00 0.73
N ILE A 5 19.37 6.17 1.10
CA ILE A 5 18.43 7.01 0.37
C ILE A 5 18.73 8.46 0.78
N ASN A 6 19.24 9.23 -0.18
CA ASN A 6 19.51 10.65 -0.06
C ASN A 6 18.19 11.42 0.12
N VAL A 7 17.90 11.81 1.35
CA VAL A 7 16.81 12.72 1.71
C VAL A 7 17.38 14.13 1.66
N ASN A 8 17.43 14.75 0.49
CA ASN A 8 17.40 16.21 0.29
C ASN A 8 17.72 16.55 -1.17
N GLN A 9 16.68 16.89 -1.93
CA GLN A 9 16.71 17.90 -2.99
C GLN A 9 15.31 17.98 -3.62
N TYR A 10 14.39 18.63 -2.91
CA TYR A 10 13.27 19.28 -3.58
C TYR A 10 13.41 20.77 -3.31
N ASP A 11 13.72 21.49 -4.38
CA ASP A 11 14.01 22.91 -4.43
C ASP A 11 12.71 23.69 -4.12
N GLU A 12 12.59 24.21 -2.90
CA GLU A 12 11.39 24.93 -2.43
C GLU A 12 11.21 26.33 -3.07
N THR A 13 12.07 26.72 -4.02
CA THR A 13 12.17 28.11 -4.49
C THR A 13 11.37 28.45 -5.75
N LYS A 14 10.58 27.53 -6.33
CA LYS A 14 9.81 27.79 -7.57
C LYS A 14 8.29 27.62 -7.48
N LEU A 15 7.68 27.99 -6.36
CA LEU A 15 6.24 28.19 -6.30
C LEU A 15 5.95 29.66 -6.01
N SER A 16 5.54 30.39 -7.05
CA SER A 16 5.05 31.75 -6.99
C SER A 16 4.12 31.92 -5.79
N PHE A 17 4.44 32.89 -4.92
CA PHE A 17 3.66 33.29 -3.77
C PHE A 17 2.33 33.93 -4.21
N GLY A 18 1.40 33.12 -4.71
CA GLY A 18 -0.02 33.41 -4.65
C GLY A 18 -0.54 32.82 -3.34
N ARG A 19 -1.29 33.61 -2.56
CA ARG A 19 -1.94 33.16 -1.31
C ARG A 19 -2.62 31.80 -1.57
N ARG A 20 -2.05 30.71 -1.07
CA ARG A 20 -2.68 29.40 -1.18
C ARG A 20 -3.79 29.37 -0.16
N ASN A 21 -5.03 29.32 -0.61
CA ASN A 21 -6.17 29.04 0.26
C ASN A 21 -5.86 27.78 1.09
N PRO A 22 -6.08 27.81 2.42
CA PRO A 22 -5.83 26.66 3.30
C PRO A 22 -6.60 25.41 2.85
N ASP A 23 -7.76 25.59 2.23
CA ASP A 23 -8.56 24.51 1.61
C ASP A 23 -7.80 23.72 0.54
N ASN A 24 -6.94 24.40 -0.25
CA ASN A 24 -6.18 23.75 -1.30
C ASN A 24 -5.04 22.89 -0.72
N ALA A 25 -4.43 23.32 0.40
CA ALA A 25 -3.39 22.55 1.07
C ALA A 25 -3.93 21.27 1.74
N LYS A 26 -5.16 21.32 2.28
CA LYS A 26 -5.86 20.17 2.89
C LYS A 26 -6.22 19.11 1.84
N SER A 27 -6.82 19.53 0.72
CA SER A 27 -7.10 18.65 -0.42
C SER A 27 -5.84 17.96 -0.96
N VAL A 28 -4.72 18.69 -1.04
CA VAL A 28 -3.42 18.16 -1.47
C VAL A 28 -2.88 17.09 -0.50
N ARG A 29 -3.07 17.23 0.82
CA ARG A 29 -2.64 16.20 1.79
C ARG A 29 -3.44 14.91 1.66
N SER A 30 -4.78 15.00 1.57
CA SER A 30 -5.65 13.84 1.36
C SER A 30 -5.28 13.06 0.10
N THR A 31 -5.10 13.78 -1.00
CA THR A 31 -4.74 13.17 -2.30
C THR A 31 -3.35 12.55 -2.29
N LEU A 32 -2.39 13.16 -1.59
CA LEU A 32 -1.05 12.60 -1.37
C LEU A 32 -1.10 11.30 -0.54
N ALA A 33 -1.88 11.29 0.54
CA ALA A 33 -2.08 10.12 1.39
C ALA A 33 -2.67 8.95 0.58
N LYS A 34 -3.72 9.22 -0.19
CA LYS A 34 -4.30 8.23 -1.11
C LYS A 34 -3.28 7.68 -2.12
N LYS A 35 -2.51 8.55 -2.76
CA LYS A 35 -1.47 8.13 -3.69
C LYS A 35 -0.37 7.27 -3.02
N ARG A 36 -0.04 7.56 -1.76
CA ARG A 36 0.92 6.76 -0.98
C ARG A 36 0.35 5.39 -0.63
N ALA A 37 -0.89 5.34 -0.15
CA ALA A 37 -1.63 4.11 0.12
C ALA A 37 -1.70 3.21 -1.13
N ASP A 38 -2.15 3.75 -2.26
CA ASP A 38 -2.23 3.03 -3.55
C ASP A 38 -0.84 2.50 -3.99
N LYS A 39 0.22 3.30 -3.78
CA LYS A 39 1.58 2.89 -4.13
C LYS A 39 2.09 1.76 -3.24
N LEU A 40 1.74 1.77 -1.96
CA LEU A 40 2.18 0.77 -0.99
C LEU A 40 1.64 -0.62 -1.36
N VAL A 41 0.32 -0.73 -1.54
CA VAL A 41 -0.33 -1.96 -2.02
C VAL A 41 0.14 -2.34 -3.43
N GLY A 42 0.24 -1.36 -4.32
CA GLY A 42 0.69 -1.60 -5.71
C GLY A 42 2.10 -2.17 -5.82
N ASN A 43 3.03 -1.74 -4.97
CA ASN A 43 4.39 -2.27 -4.95
C ASN A 43 4.42 -3.75 -4.54
N ILE A 44 3.68 -4.12 -3.50
CA ILE A 44 3.60 -5.52 -3.05
C ILE A 44 2.97 -6.40 -4.12
N PHE A 45 1.87 -5.95 -4.74
CA PHE A 45 1.23 -6.66 -5.83
C PHE A 45 2.18 -6.90 -7.02
N GLN A 46 2.95 -5.88 -7.42
CA GLN A 46 3.93 -6.02 -8.50
C GLN A 46 5.07 -6.97 -8.12
N SER A 47 5.52 -6.94 -6.87
CA SER A 47 6.54 -7.87 -6.37
C SER A 47 6.03 -9.31 -6.42
N ASP A 48 4.80 -9.54 -5.94
CA ASP A 48 4.19 -10.86 -5.92
C ASP A 48 3.98 -11.42 -7.34
N LYS A 49 3.53 -10.57 -8.27
CA LYS A 49 3.43 -10.91 -9.70
C LYS A 49 4.77 -11.31 -10.31
N LYS A 50 5.87 -10.60 -9.98
CA LYS A 50 7.21 -10.97 -10.47
C LYS A 50 7.67 -12.32 -9.91
N MET A 51 7.35 -12.59 -8.66
CA MET A 51 7.63 -13.89 -8.03
C MET A 51 6.83 -15.02 -8.70
N ASP A 52 5.56 -14.79 -9.06
CA ASP A 52 4.76 -15.76 -9.82
C ASP A 52 5.39 -16.11 -11.17
N LEU A 53 5.84 -15.09 -11.91
CA LEU A 53 6.52 -15.29 -13.19
C LEU A 53 7.79 -16.13 -13.02
N SER A 54 8.62 -15.80 -12.02
CA SER A 54 9.83 -16.57 -11.70
C SER A 54 9.52 -18.03 -11.32
N VAL A 55 8.48 -18.25 -10.51
CA VAL A 55 8.02 -19.60 -10.16
C VAL A 55 7.56 -20.38 -11.38
N ASN A 56 6.85 -19.73 -12.30
CA ASN A 56 6.40 -20.36 -13.53
C ASN A 56 7.58 -20.72 -14.46
N GLU A 57 8.52 -19.80 -14.65
CA GLU A 57 9.76 -20.05 -15.41
C GLU A 57 10.56 -21.23 -14.83
N MET A 58 10.63 -21.35 -13.49
CA MET A 58 11.29 -22.49 -12.85
C MET A 58 10.56 -23.82 -13.10
N LYS A 59 9.23 -23.81 -13.12
CA LYS A 59 8.43 -25.01 -13.45
C LYS A 59 8.65 -25.43 -14.90
N GLU A 60 8.63 -24.49 -15.83
CA GLU A 60 8.89 -24.75 -17.25
C GLU A 60 10.29 -25.30 -17.49
N LYS A 61 11.33 -24.69 -16.87
CA LYS A 61 12.71 -25.20 -16.92
C LYS A 61 12.83 -26.61 -16.35
N ARG A 62 12.18 -26.87 -15.21
CA ARG A 62 12.14 -28.21 -14.60
C ARG A 62 11.49 -29.22 -15.54
N GLU A 63 10.38 -28.88 -16.17
CA GLU A 63 9.67 -29.78 -17.10
C GLU A 63 10.49 -30.06 -18.35
N ALA A 64 11.17 -29.05 -18.90
CA ALA A 64 12.11 -29.22 -20.00
C ALA A 64 13.25 -30.18 -19.64
N LEU A 65 13.86 -30.02 -18.44
CA LEU A 65 14.91 -30.92 -17.95
C LEU A 65 14.41 -32.36 -17.77
N LEU A 66 13.18 -32.55 -17.28
CA LEU A 66 12.58 -33.88 -17.13
C LEU A 66 12.28 -34.54 -18.48
N SER A 67 11.84 -33.75 -19.46
CA SER A 67 11.64 -34.20 -20.84
C SER A 67 12.96 -34.63 -21.48
N ASP A 68 14.01 -33.80 -21.40
CA ASP A 68 15.35 -34.11 -21.89
C ASP A 68 15.92 -35.36 -21.20
N THR A 69 15.79 -35.45 -19.88
CA THR A 69 16.16 -36.66 -19.12
C THR A 69 15.45 -37.91 -19.63
N THR A 70 14.17 -37.79 -19.98
CA THR A 70 13.38 -38.92 -20.49
C THR A 70 13.87 -39.36 -21.88
N GLN A 71 14.21 -38.40 -22.75
CA GLN A 71 14.78 -38.69 -24.07
C GLN A 71 16.16 -39.33 -23.95
N GLN A 72 17.02 -38.78 -23.09
CA GLN A 72 18.36 -39.31 -22.80
C GLN A 72 18.31 -40.74 -22.23
N LEU A 73 17.34 -41.05 -21.36
CA LEU A 73 17.16 -42.40 -20.84
C LEU A 73 16.72 -43.40 -21.91
N LYS A 74 15.91 -42.97 -22.89
CA LYS A 74 15.56 -43.81 -24.05
C LYS A 74 16.78 -44.08 -24.92
N GLU A 75 17.54 -43.03 -25.27
CA GLU A 75 18.78 -43.17 -26.03
C GLU A 75 19.79 -44.10 -25.34
N LEU A 76 19.93 -43.97 -24.01
CA LEU A 76 20.78 -44.85 -23.21
C LEU A 76 20.31 -46.31 -23.25
N SER A 77 19.00 -46.55 -23.29
CA SER A 77 18.44 -47.89 -23.46
C SER A 77 18.79 -48.47 -24.82
N ASP A 78 18.61 -47.69 -25.89
CA ASP A 78 18.90 -48.11 -27.27
C ASP A 78 20.39 -48.40 -27.47
N LEU A 79 21.27 -47.54 -26.96
CA LEU A 79 22.73 -47.74 -26.99
C LEU A 79 23.15 -48.99 -26.20
N LYS A 80 22.50 -49.27 -25.08
CA LYS A 80 22.78 -50.47 -24.28
C LYS A 80 22.40 -51.75 -25.04
N GLU A 81 21.34 -51.70 -25.84
CA GLU A 81 20.93 -52.81 -26.70
C GLU A 81 21.90 -52.99 -27.88
N GLN A 82 22.26 -51.91 -28.58
CA GLN A 82 23.28 -51.92 -29.66
C GLN A 82 24.61 -52.48 -29.18
N ARG A 83 25.07 -52.03 -28.00
CA ARG A 83 26.30 -52.54 -27.38
C ARG A 83 26.24 -54.05 -27.13
N LYS A 84 25.11 -54.55 -26.63
CA LYS A 84 24.92 -55.97 -26.33
C LYS A 84 24.93 -56.81 -27.61
N GLU A 85 24.32 -56.31 -28.68
CA GLU A 85 24.34 -56.96 -29.99
C GLU A 85 25.75 -57.01 -30.59
N MET A 86 26.49 -55.89 -30.57
CA MET A 86 27.88 -55.83 -31.04
C MET A 86 28.82 -56.75 -30.26
N LEU A 87 28.64 -56.87 -28.93
CA LEU A 87 29.41 -57.79 -28.10
C LEU A 87 29.18 -59.27 -28.45
N SER A 88 27.99 -59.60 -28.97
CA SER A 88 27.69 -60.98 -29.39
C SER A 88 28.34 -61.38 -30.72
N GLN A 89 28.85 -60.40 -31.47
CA GLN A 89 29.46 -60.56 -32.81
C GLN A 89 30.96 -60.18 -32.81
N ALA A 90 31.57 -60.01 -31.63
CA ALA A 90 32.87 -59.38 -31.49
C ALA A 90 34.06 -60.32 -31.80
N GLU A 91 34.50 -60.35 -33.06
CA GLU A 91 35.76 -60.98 -33.48
C GLU A 91 36.77 -60.00 -34.15
N ASP A 92 36.38 -58.74 -34.41
CA ASP A 92 37.17 -57.76 -35.19
C ASP A 92 37.60 -56.51 -34.36
N PRO A 93 38.86 -56.04 -34.44
CA PRO A 93 39.32 -54.78 -33.85
C PRO A 93 38.49 -53.52 -34.21
N VAL A 94 37.85 -53.45 -35.38
CA VAL A 94 36.94 -52.33 -35.72
C VAL A 94 35.70 -52.32 -34.82
N MET A 95 35.16 -53.50 -34.51
CA MET A 95 34.02 -53.63 -33.61
C MET A 95 34.37 -53.24 -32.17
N ALA A 96 35.61 -53.54 -31.74
CA ALA A 96 36.12 -53.14 -30.43
C ALA A 96 36.21 -51.61 -30.26
N GLN A 97 36.53 -50.86 -31.32
CA GLN A 97 36.52 -49.39 -31.28
C GLN A 97 35.08 -48.85 -31.20
N ASN A 98 34.16 -49.37 -32.00
CA ASN A 98 32.75 -48.95 -31.95
C ASN A 98 32.11 -49.20 -30.57
N ILE A 99 32.45 -50.31 -29.90
CA ILE A 99 31.98 -50.59 -28.53
C ILE A 99 32.50 -49.55 -27.53
N LYS A 100 33.76 -49.11 -27.67
CA LYS A 100 34.33 -48.05 -26.82
C LYS A 100 33.61 -46.73 -27.03
N ASP A 101 33.35 -46.35 -28.29
CA ASP A 101 32.65 -45.10 -28.60
C ASP A 101 31.22 -45.11 -28.04
N ILE A 102 30.52 -46.26 -28.07
CA ILE A 102 29.22 -46.43 -27.42
C ILE A 102 29.33 -46.31 -25.89
N ASP A 103 30.34 -46.92 -25.29
CA ASP A 103 30.59 -46.82 -23.85
C ASP A 103 30.84 -45.37 -23.41
N GLU A 104 31.66 -44.62 -24.16
CA GLU A 104 31.90 -43.20 -23.94
C GLU A 104 30.58 -42.40 -24.04
N ARG A 105 29.81 -42.57 -25.11
CA ARG A 105 28.51 -41.88 -25.28
C ARG A 105 27.53 -42.20 -24.14
N MET A 106 27.44 -43.46 -23.72
CA MET A 106 26.62 -43.85 -22.57
C MET A 106 27.07 -43.15 -21.28
N THR A 107 28.38 -43.00 -21.04
CA THR A 107 28.88 -42.30 -19.85
C THR A 107 28.53 -40.81 -19.87
N GLU A 108 28.63 -40.16 -21.02
CA GLU A 108 28.22 -38.77 -21.19
C GLU A 108 26.72 -38.58 -20.94
N ILE A 109 25.89 -39.46 -21.48
CA ILE A 109 24.44 -39.43 -21.26
C ILE A 109 24.11 -39.62 -19.78
N ARG A 110 24.78 -40.55 -19.08
CA ARG A 110 24.58 -40.73 -17.62
C ARG A 110 24.89 -39.46 -16.85
N LYS A 111 25.99 -38.79 -17.20
CA LYS A 111 26.38 -37.53 -16.57
C LYS A 111 25.32 -36.45 -16.80
N LYS A 112 24.84 -36.28 -18.04
CA LYS A 112 23.77 -35.33 -18.37
C LYS A 112 22.46 -35.64 -17.62
N VAL A 113 22.07 -36.92 -17.55
CA VAL A 113 20.88 -37.36 -16.79
C VAL A 113 21.01 -37.01 -15.31
N GLU A 114 22.19 -37.21 -14.71
CA GLU A 114 22.44 -36.88 -13.31
C GLU A 114 22.40 -35.37 -13.06
N GLU A 115 23.06 -34.58 -13.92
CA GLU A 115 23.04 -33.12 -13.88
C GLU A 115 21.61 -32.57 -14.02
N ASN A 116 20.86 -33.04 -15.03
CA ASN A 116 19.48 -32.66 -15.27
C ASN A 116 18.56 -33.01 -14.09
N ARG A 117 18.72 -34.20 -13.51
CA ARG A 117 17.95 -34.61 -12.31
C ARG A 117 18.27 -33.75 -11.10
N SER A 118 19.54 -33.43 -10.90
CA SER A 118 19.98 -32.54 -9.81
C SER A 118 19.34 -31.15 -9.97
N LEU A 119 19.44 -30.55 -11.15
CA LEU A 119 18.84 -29.25 -11.46
C LEU A 119 17.30 -29.26 -11.35
N ALA A 120 16.65 -30.31 -11.85
CA ALA A 120 15.20 -30.46 -11.73
C ALA A 120 14.76 -30.58 -10.26
N LYS A 121 15.57 -31.22 -9.41
CA LYS A 121 15.33 -31.30 -7.97
C LYS A 121 15.50 -29.93 -7.30
N THR A 122 16.55 -29.19 -7.62
CA THR A 122 16.76 -27.84 -7.04
C THR A 122 15.62 -26.91 -7.42
N TYR A 123 15.18 -26.88 -8.69
CA TYR A 123 14.02 -26.09 -9.10
C TYR A 123 12.74 -26.52 -8.36
N GLY A 124 12.51 -27.82 -8.20
CA GLY A 124 11.37 -28.34 -7.45
C GLY A 124 11.39 -27.90 -5.97
N GLN A 125 12.56 -27.92 -5.34
CA GLN A 125 12.76 -27.47 -3.95
C GLN A 125 12.52 -25.97 -3.84
N THR A 126 13.15 -25.14 -4.68
CA THR A 126 12.96 -23.68 -4.64
C THR A 126 11.50 -23.27 -4.83
N VAL A 127 10.77 -23.91 -5.75
CA VAL A 127 9.33 -23.66 -5.94
C VAL A 127 8.53 -24.02 -4.68
N SER A 128 8.89 -25.11 -4.00
CA SER A 128 8.27 -25.50 -2.74
C SER A 128 8.59 -24.52 -1.61
N ASP A 129 9.84 -24.08 -1.50
CA ASP A 129 10.28 -23.13 -0.48
C ASP A 129 9.57 -21.78 -0.63
N VAL A 130 9.45 -21.28 -1.87
CA VAL A 130 8.67 -20.06 -2.15
C VAL A 130 7.21 -20.22 -1.73
N LYS A 131 6.60 -21.39 -1.98
CA LYS A 131 5.23 -21.67 -1.55
C LYS A 131 5.10 -21.66 -0.03
N VAL A 132 6.07 -22.25 0.69
CA VAL A 132 6.09 -22.26 2.15
C VAL A 132 6.27 -20.85 2.72
N GLU A 133 7.19 -20.05 2.18
CA GLU A 133 7.39 -18.66 2.64
C GLU A 133 6.15 -17.80 2.41
N ARG A 134 5.48 -17.96 1.26
CA ARG A 134 4.19 -17.29 0.99
C ARG A 134 3.09 -17.65 1.98
N LEU A 135 3.09 -18.87 2.51
CA LEU A 135 2.11 -19.27 3.54
C LEU A 135 2.40 -18.65 4.90
N LYS A 136 3.64 -18.20 5.15
CA LYS A 136 4.04 -17.55 6.41
C LYS A 136 3.78 -16.05 6.43
N SER A 137 3.84 -15.40 5.26
CA SER A 137 3.71 -13.94 5.14
C SER A 137 2.37 -13.52 4.55
N HIS A 138 1.76 -12.46 5.09
CA HIS A 138 0.54 -11.86 4.56
C HIS A 138 0.78 -10.47 3.99
N ALA A 139 1.85 -10.31 3.19
CA ALA A 139 2.34 -9.01 2.74
C ALA A 139 1.27 -8.11 2.09
N MET A 140 0.30 -8.67 1.36
CA MET A 140 -0.81 -7.90 0.79
C MET A 140 -1.81 -7.40 1.84
N VAL A 141 -2.10 -8.21 2.86
CA VAL A 141 -2.98 -7.83 3.97
C VAL A 141 -2.28 -6.78 4.83
N ASP A 142 -1.01 -7.01 5.17
CA ASP A 142 -0.20 -6.06 5.95
C ASP A 142 -0.11 -4.71 5.23
N ALA A 143 0.11 -4.74 3.91
CA ALA A 143 0.12 -3.55 3.08
C ALA A 143 -1.25 -2.85 3.00
N SER A 144 -2.35 -3.61 2.97
CA SER A 144 -3.70 -3.04 3.00
C SER A 144 -3.96 -2.33 4.32
N ASN A 145 -3.61 -2.97 5.44
CA ASN A 145 -3.77 -2.41 6.77
C ASN A 145 -2.92 -1.14 6.94
N GLU A 146 -1.66 -1.15 6.50
CA GLU A 146 -0.80 0.04 6.56
C GLU A 146 -1.33 1.18 5.66
N ALA A 147 -1.88 0.84 4.49
CA ALA A 147 -2.53 1.80 3.61
C ALA A 147 -3.79 2.41 4.23
N GLU A 148 -4.60 1.60 4.91
CA GLU A 148 -5.79 2.04 5.66
C GLU A 148 -5.40 2.95 6.83
N ASP A 149 -4.40 2.56 7.62
CA ASP A 149 -3.87 3.37 8.72
C ASP A 149 -3.40 4.75 8.23
N LEU A 150 -2.71 4.80 7.09
CA LEU A 150 -2.24 6.05 6.49
C LEU A 150 -3.43 6.95 6.08
N LEU A 151 -4.47 6.36 5.49
CA LEU A 151 -5.70 7.09 5.14
C LEU A 151 -6.44 7.59 6.37
N ILE A 152 -6.59 6.76 7.40
CA ILE A 152 -7.23 7.12 8.67
C ILE A 152 -6.47 8.25 9.37
N GLN A 153 -5.14 8.18 9.42
CA GLN A 153 -4.30 9.24 9.98
C GLN A 153 -4.48 10.56 9.20
N SER A 154 -4.44 10.50 7.86
CA SER A 154 -4.69 11.70 7.04
C SER A 154 -6.10 12.26 7.25
N ALA A 155 -7.11 11.42 7.45
CA ALA A 155 -8.48 11.85 7.73
C ALA A 155 -8.59 12.49 9.12
N LYS A 156 -7.94 11.91 10.15
CA LYS A 156 -7.87 12.47 11.50
C LYS A 156 -7.19 13.85 11.50
N GLU A 157 -6.08 14.00 10.78
CA GLU A 157 -5.39 15.29 10.64
C GLU A 157 -6.26 16.34 9.92
N LEU A 158 -6.98 15.94 8.87
CA LEU A 158 -7.90 16.83 8.16
C LEU A 158 -9.05 17.27 9.06
N ALA A 159 -9.65 16.35 9.81
CA ALA A 159 -10.72 16.64 10.75
C ALA A 159 -10.25 17.60 11.86
N ALA A 160 -9.08 17.35 12.45
CA ALA A 160 -8.48 18.24 13.44
C ALA A 160 -8.27 19.65 12.89
N SER A 161 -7.71 19.75 11.67
CA SER A 161 -7.50 21.04 11.00
C SER A 161 -8.80 21.75 10.64
N LEU A 162 -9.88 21.04 10.32
CA LEU A 162 -11.20 21.66 10.09
C LEU A 162 -11.84 22.15 11.39
N LEU A 163 -11.69 21.40 12.49
CA LEU A 163 -12.16 21.81 13.81
C LEU A 163 -11.43 23.06 14.32
N ASP A 164 -10.11 23.12 14.14
CA ASP A 164 -9.33 24.30 14.52
C ASP A 164 -9.73 25.53 13.70
N ASP A 165 -9.94 25.38 12.38
CA ASP A 165 -10.44 26.48 11.54
C ASP A 165 -11.83 26.96 11.97
N ALA A 166 -12.72 26.05 12.35
CA ALA A 166 -14.05 26.39 12.84
C ALA A 166 -14.00 27.14 14.18
N LYS A 167 -13.14 26.71 15.11
CA LYS A 167 -12.92 27.40 16.38
C LYS A 167 -12.40 28.82 16.15
N ASN A 168 -11.34 28.97 15.35
CA ASN A 168 -10.75 30.28 15.04
C ASN A 168 -11.78 31.22 14.41
N ASN A 169 -12.64 30.73 13.49
CA ASN A 169 -13.70 31.54 12.89
C ASN A 169 -14.78 31.99 13.89
N ILE A 170 -15.16 31.13 14.83
CA ILE A 170 -16.12 31.48 15.89
C ILE A 170 -15.50 32.53 16.82
N GLU A 171 -14.23 32.35 17.17
CA GLU A 171 -13.47 33.26 18.02
C GLU A 171 -13.34 34.64 17.36
N GLU A 172 -12.96 34.71 16.08
CA GLU A 172 -12.94 35.96 15.30
C GLU A 172 -14.31 36.64 15.25
N LYS A 173 -15.39 35.90 14.98
CA LYS A 173 -16.75 36.48 14.96
C LYS A 173 -17.21 36.96 16.33
N MET A 174 -16.80 36.27 17.41
CA MET A 174 -17.07 36.71 18.78
C MET A 174 -16.28 37.97 19.12
N GLU A 175 -15.02 38.08 18.72
CA GLU A 175 -14.19 39.28 18.87
C GLU A 175 -14.82 40.47 18.14
N GLN A 176 -15.20 40.27 16.87
CA GLN A 176 -15.87 41.29 16.06
C GLN A 176 -17.20 41.73 16.70
N ALA A 177 -18.02 40.78 17.17
CA ALA A 177 -19.27 41.10 17.85
C ALA A 177 -19.05 41.83 19.18
N LYS A 178 -17.96 41.54 19.91
CA LYS A 178 -17.58 42.26 21.14
C LYS A 178 -17.12 43.68 20.82
N GLU A 179 -16.28 43.87 19.81
CA GLU A 179 -15.82 45.19 19.37
C GLU A 179 -16.99 46.05 18.86
N GLU A 180 -17.90 45.47 18.06
CA GLU A 180 -19.11 46.17 17.61
C GLU A 180 -20.02 46.53 18.78
N ALA A 181 -20.21 45.62 19.74
CA ALA A 181 -20.98 45.90 20.95
C ALA A 181 -20.33 46.98 21.82
N GLN A 182 -18.99 47.02 21.92
CA GLN A 182 -18.26 48.10 22.60
C GLN A 182 -18.42 49.43 21.88
N LYS A 183 -18.27 49.48 20.54
CA LYS A 183 -18.49 50.70 19.75
C LYS A 183 -19.92 51.22 19.85
N ILE A 184 -20.91 50.32 19.92
CA ILE A 184 -22.31 50.70 20.14
C ILE A 184 -22.51 51.23 21.56
N LYS A 185 -21.86 50.64 22.57
CA LYS A 185 -21.89 51.15 23.96
C LYS A 185 -21.22 52.51 24.08
N GLU A 186 -20.05 52.73 23.50
CA GLU A 186 -19.37 54.03 23.48
C GLU A 186 -20.22 55.09 22.78
N LYS A 187 -20.80 54.78 21.60
CA LYS A 187 -21.72 55.69 20.91
C LYS A 187 -23.02 55.95 21.68
N GLN A 188 -23.49 54.98 22.47
CA GLN A 188 -24.65 55.16 23.36
C GLN A 188 -24.29 55.94 24.63
N GLU A 189 -23.06 55.86 25.14
CA GLU A 189 -22.58 56.69 26.25
C GLU A 189 -22.35 58.14 25.80
N GLU A 190 -21.82 58.37 24.59
CA GLU A 190 -21.75 59.70 23.98
C GLU A 190 -23.14 60.32 23.76
N ASN A 191 -24.13 59.52 23.32
CA ASN A 191 -25.52 60.00 23.17
C ASN A 191 -26.31 60.08 24.48
N LYS A 192 -25.84 59.50 25.59
CA LYS A 192 -26.51 59.58 26.91
C LYS A 192 -26.31 60.92 27.62
N GLN A 193 -25.54 61.84 27.06
CA GLN A 193 -25.61 63.25 27.47
C GLN A 193 -26.84 63.97 26.91
N ASP A 194 -27.63 63.37 26.02
CA ASP A 194 -28.89 63.95 25.52
C ASP A 194 -30.03 62.91 25.46
N LYS A 195 -30.86 62.92 26.52
CA LYS A 195 -32.31 62.58 26.58
C LYS A 195 -32.76 61.12 26.81
N SER A 196 -33.33 60.96 28.02
CA SER A 196 -34.50 60.19 28.51
C SER A 196 -35.11 59.02 27.71
N GLU A 197 -35.24 57.90 28.45
CA GLU A 197 -36.33 56.90 28.55
C GLU A 197 -36.95 56.19 27.32
N ASP A 198 -37.11 54.87 27.51
CA ASP A 198 -37.94 53.89 26.81
C ASP A 198 -37.42 53.21 25.51
N THR A 199 -36.87 51.98 25.65
CA THR A 199 -36.89 50.81 24.70
C THR A 199 -35.72 49.81 24.92
N LEU A 200 -35.46 49.37 26.16
CA LEU A 200 -34.35 48.46 26.48
C LEU A 200 -34.62 46.92 26.43
N PRO A 201 -35.83 46.37 26.66
CA PRO A 201 -35.95 44.91 26.87
C PRO A 201 -36.06 44.05 25.60
N GLU A 202 -36.59 44.55 24.47
CA GLU A 202 -36.87 43.68 23.29
C GLU A 202 -35.61 43.26 22.51
N LYS A 203 -34.62 44.15 22.35
CA LYS A 203 -33.39 43.83 21.60
C LYS A 203 -32.42 42.91 22.35
N MET A 204 -32.44 42.90 23.69
CA MET A 204 -31.63 41.96 24.50
C MET A 204 -32.19 40.53 24.45
N VAL A 205 -33.52 40.36 24.35
CA VAL A 205 -34.18 39.05 24.26
C VAL A 205 -34.01 38.42 22.88
N GLU A 206 -33.93 39.21 21.81
CA GLU A 206 -33.66 38.70 20.47
C GLU A 206 -32.21 38.19 20.29
N GLN A 207 -31.26 38.84 20.97
CA GLN A 207 -29.85 38.48 20.89
C GLN A 207 -29.52 37.22 21.71
N SER A 208 -30.20 36.99 22.84
CA SER A 208 -30.09 35.75 23.61
C SER A 208 -30.72 34.56 22.89
N LYS A 209 -31.89 34.73 22.25
CA LYS A 209 -32.50 33.68 21.41
C LYS A 209 -31.61 33.24 20.25
N LYS A 210 -30.92 34.19 19.59
CA LYS A 210 -29.95 33.87 18.52
C LYS A 210 -28.72 33.14 19.04
N LYS A 211 -28.25 33.43 20.26
CA LYS A 211 -27.17 32.66 20.90
C LYS A 211 -27.62 31.24 21.24
N ASP A 212 -28.80 31.07 21.81
CA ASP A 212 -29.35 29.75 22.13
C ASP A 212 -29.56 28.88 20.88
N ASP A 213 -29.97 29.49 19.75
CA ASP A 213 -30.11 28.78 18.47
C ASP A 213 -28.75 28.42 17.86
N VAL A 214 -27.74 29.29 17.98
CA VAL A 214 -26.37 29.00 17.53
C VAL A 214 -25.75 27.89 18.38
N ASP A 215 -25.91 27.95 19.70
CA ASP A 215 -25.38 26.94 20.62
C ASP A 215 -26.06 25.57 20.43
N LYS A 216 -27.38 25.54 20.17
CA LYS A 216 -28.09 24.31 19.80
C LYS A 216 -27.60 23.74 18.48
N LYS A 217 -27.24 24.58 17.51
CA LYS A 217 -26.73 24.15 16.20
C LYS A 217 -25.31 23.60 16.30
N ILE A 218 -24.47 24.23 17.13
CA ILE A 218 -23.12 23.75 17.45
C ILE A 218 -23.21 22.40 18.17
N LYS A 219 -24.12 22.28 19.15
CA LYS A 219 -24.31 21.03 19.88
C LYS A 219 -24.75 19.89 18.95
N LYS A 220 -25.69 20.14 18.04
CA LYS A 220 -26.08 19.16 17.00
C LYS A 220 -24.92 18.77 16.10
N MET A 221 -24.11 19.72 15.63
CA MET A 221 -22.94 19.39 14.81
C MET A 221 -21.88 18.58 15.56
N VAL A 222 -21.67 18.85 16.85
CA VAL A 222 -20.76 18.07 17.69
C VAL A 222 -21.31 16.66 17.94
N ASP A 223 -22.61 16.52 18.17
CA ASP A 223 -23.27 15.22 18.34
C ASP A 223 -23.24 14.41 17.02
N ASP A 224 -23.46 15.05 15.87
CA ASP A 224 -23.36 14.42 14.55
C ASP A 224 -21.92 13.97 14.24
N LEU A 225 -20.92 14.75 14.63
CA LEU A 225 -19.50 14.39 14.48
C LEU A 225 -19.09 13.25 15.41
N ASN A 226 -19.61 13.22 16.63
CA ASN A 226 -19.39 12.12 17.57
C ASN A 226 -20.09 10.84 17.08
N LEU A 227 -21.31 10.95 16.53
CA LEU A 227 -22.03 9.82 15.96
C LEU A 227 -21.27 9.23 14.75
N LEU A 228 -20.73 10.07 13.87
CA LEU A 228 -19.85 9.62 12.78
C LEU A 228 -18.55 8.97 13.28
N MET A 229 -17.97 9.48 14.37
CA MET A 229 -16.81 8.86 15.01
C MET A 229 -17.15 7.50 15.64
N ASP A 230 -18.30 7.38 16.26
CA ASP A 230 -18.76 6.13 16.88
C ASP A 230 -19.21 5.12 15.83
N ASP A 231 -19.77 5.55 14.69
CA ASP A 231 -20.04 4.70 13.52
C ASP A 231 -18.73 4.15 12.93
N ILE A 232 -17.68 4.98 12.83
CA ILE A 232 -16.35 4.54 12.39
C ILE A 232 -15.76 3.50 13.36
N LYS A 233 -15.93 3.70 14.68
CA LYS A 233 -15.49 2.72 15.68
C LYS A 233 -16.35 1.45 15.68
N GLY A 234 -17.65 1.56 15.39
CA GLY A 234 -18.56 0.43 15.27
C GLY A 234 -18.18 -0.49 14.10
N ILE A 235 -17.81 0.09 12.96
CA ILE A 235 -17.22 -0.65 11.83
C ILE A 235 -15.94 -1.38 12.26
N GLU A 236 -15.12 -0.77 13.11
CA GLU A 236 -13.88 -1.36 13.65
C GLU A 236 -14.15 -2.54 14.61
N VAL A 237 -15.27 -2.53 15.34
CA VAL A 237 -15.70 -3.63 16.23
C VAL A 237 -16.34 -4.78 15.46
N ASP A 238 -17.18 -4.48 14.45
CA ASP A 238 -17.82 -5.49 13.61
C ASP A 238 -16.83 -6.19 12.66
N ALA A 239 -15.69 -5.56 12.34
CA ALA A 239 -14.59 -6.19 11.61
C ALA A 239 -13.79 -7.21 12.45
N ASN A 240 -13.99 -7.25 13.77
CA ASN A 240 -13.28 -8.11 14.72
C ASN A 240 -14.14 -9.28 15.28
N ILE A 241 -15.30 -9.57 14.67
CA ILE A 241 -16.17 -10.75 14.95
C ILE A 241 -16.18 -11.66 13.72
#